data_AF-A0A2P7NR46-F1
#
_entry.id   AF-A0A2P7NR46-F1
#
_cell.length_a   1.000
_cell.length_b   1.000
_cell.length_c   1.000
_cell.angle_alpha   90.00
_cell.angle_beta   90.00
_cell.angle_gamma   90.00
#
_symmetry.space_group_name_H-M   'P 1'
#
loop_
_entity.id
_entity.type
_entity.pdbx_description
1 polymer ?
#
loop_
_entity_poly.entity_id
_entity_poly.type
_entity_poly.pdbx_seq_one_letter_code
_entity_poly.pdbx_strand_id
1 'polypeptide(L)' 'MIYKVLIAPVEPSINAAPNYSGLLADYEIEASSEIEAGNLAFTRFCQENPNHSLNRDDYVIDVS' A
#
# COMPACT_ATOMS: atom_id res chain seq x y z
N MET A 1 11.76 -10.81 9.78
CA MET A 1 12.51 -9.86 8.96
C MET A 1 11.66 -8.62 8.80
N ILE A 2 12.25 -7.42 8.81
CA ILE A 2 11.47 -6.19 8.62
C ILE A 2 11.47 -5.89 7.13
N TYR A 3 10.27 -5.74 6.57
CA TYR A 3 10.04 -5.39 5.17
C TYR A 3 9.47 -3.98 5.10
N LYS A 4 9.91 -3.22 4.11
CA LYS A 4 9.30 -1.94 3.79
C LYS A 4 8.20 -2.18 2.76
N VAL A 5 6.98 -1.77 3.08
CA VAL A 5 5.81 -1.94 2.22
C VAL A 5 5.24 -0.59 1.83
N LEU A 6 5.08 -0.38 0.52
CA LEU A 6 4.57 0.84 -0.08
C LEU A 6 3.25 0.54 -0.79
N ILE A 7 2.20 1.28 -0.48
CA ILE A 7 0.87 1.09 -1.07
C ILE A 7 0.50 2.32 -1.89
N ALA A 8 0.15 2.12 -3.17
CA ALA A 8 -0.27 3.14 -4.12
C ALA A 8 -1.54 2.69 -4.86
N PRO A 9 -2.39 3.57 -5.45
CA PRO A 9 -3.51 3.12 -6.27
C PRO A 9 -2.99 2.63 -7.63
N VAL A 10 -3.67 1.64 -8.22
CA VAL A 10 -3.35 1.12 -9.57
C VAL A 10 -3.60 2.16 -10.65
N GLU A 11 -4.67 2.94 -10.54
CA GLU A 11 -4.90 4.08 -11.43
C GLU A 11 -4.34 5.36 -10.82
N PRO A 12 -3.42 6.07 -11.50
CA PRO A 12 -3.12 7.43 -11.12
C PRO A 12 -4.39 8.25 -11.34
N SER A 13 -4.95 8.84 -10.28
CA SER A 13 -5.98 9.86 -10.45
C SER A 13 -5.47 10.86 -11.48
N ILE A 14 -6.13 10.92 -12.64
CA ILE A 14 -5.74 11.68 -13.82
C ILE A 14 -5.97 13.17 -13.55
N ASN A 15 -5.26 13.73 -12.57
CA ASN A 15 -5.15 15.16 -12.33
C ASN A 15 -3.68 15.47 -12.12
N ALA A 16 -3.08 15.94 -13.21
CA ALA A 16 -1.70 16.37 -13.35
C ALA A 16 -1.32 17.46 -12.32
N ALA A 17 -0.85 17.04 -11.16
CA ALA A 17 -0.08 17.87 -10.25
C ALA A 17 1.34 17.27 -10.12
N PRO A 18 2.41 18.06 -10.29
CA PRO A 18 3.76 17.53 -10.53
C PRO A 18 4.44 16.88 -9.33
N ASN A 19 3.74 16.64 -8.20
CA ASN A 19 4.35 16.15 -6.96
C ASN A 19 3.41 15.25 -6.12
N TYR A 20 2.51 14.48 -6.75
CA TYR A 20 1.93 13.33 -6.05
C TYR A 20 2.87 12.15 -6.28
N SER A 21 3.75 11.86 -5.32
CA SER A 21 4.12 10.45 -5.12
C SER A 21 2.80 9.76 -4.86
N GLY A 22 2.30 8.94 -5.80
CA GLY A 22 1.03 8.23 -5.71
C GLY A 22 0.95 7.22 -4.56
N LEU A 23 1.75 7.40 -3.51
CA LEU A 23 1.82 6.57 -2.33
C LEU A 23 0.72 6.98 -1.35
N LEU A 24 -0.16 6.03 -1.04
CA LEU A 24 -1.22 6.16 -0.04
C LEU A 24 -0.73 5.78 1.36
N ALA A 25 0.20 4.82 1.47
CA ALA A 25 0.76 4.42 2.74
C ALA A 25 2.18 3.83 2.61
N ASP A 26 2.93 3.96 3.70
CA ASP A 26 4.29 3.46 3.90
C ASP A 26 4.31 2.74 5.26
N TYR A 27 4.76 1.49 5.25
CA TYR A 27 4.80 0.65 6.45
C TYR A 27 6.13 -0.07 6.57
N GLU A 28 6.58 -0.23 7.81
CA GLU A 28 7.59 -1.22 8.18
C GLU A 28 6.87 -2.39 8.86
N ILE A 29 6.91 -3.56 8.23
CA ILE A 29 6.20 -4.76 8.69
C ILE A 29 7.21 -5.84 9.03
N GLU A 30 7.17 -6.33 10.26
CA GLU A 30 7.87 -7.54 10.64
C GLU A 30 7.07 -8.77 10.18
N ALA A 31 7.66 -9.56 9.28
CA ALA A 31 7.03 -10.77 8.76
C ALA A 31 8.07 -11.86 8.47
N SER A 32 7.59 -13.06 8.14
CA SER A 32 8.43 -14.20 7.76
C SER A 32 8.71 -14.24 6.24
N SER A 33 7.94 -13.48 5.45
CA SER A 33 8.09 -13.39 3.98
C SER A 33 7.54 -12.07 3.42
N GLU A 34 7.96 -11.70 2.21
CA GLU A 34 7.45 -10.52 1.49
C GLU A 34 5.93 -10.60 1.25
N ILE A 35 5.42 -11.78 0.93
CA ILE A 35 3.98 -12.02 0.69
C ILE A 35 3.18 -11.74 1.97
N GLU A 36 3.66 -12.26 3.10
CA GLU A 36 3.05 -12.03 4.40
C GLU A 36 3.12 -10.54 4.79
N ALA A 37 4.25 -9.88 4.58
CA ALA A 37 4.42 -8.46 4.84
C ALA A 37 3.43 -7.61 4.04
N GLY A 38 3.28 -7.87 2.74
CA GLY A 38 2.33 -7.18 1.88
C GLY A 38 0.87 -7.34 2.33
N ASN A 39 0.49 -8.54 2.76
CA ASN A 39 -0.88 -8.81 3.24
C ASN A 39 -1.18 -8.12 4.58
N LEU A 40 -0.21 -8.11 5.50
CA LEU A 40 -0.32 -7.43 6.78
C LEU A 40 -0.40 -5.91 6.60
N ALA A 41 0.47 -5.34 5.75
CA ALA A 41 0.44 -3.93 5.39
C ALA A 41 -0.91 -3.53 4.79
N PHE A 42 -1.43 -4.32 3.84
CA PHE A 42 -2.73 -4.05 3.22
C PHE A 42 -3.89 -4.11 4.22
N THR A 43 -3.88 -5.11 5.11
CA THR A 43 -4.90 -5.22 6.16
C THR A 43 -4.89 -3.99 7.06
N ARG A 44 -3.69 -3.53 7.47
CA ARG A 44 -3.53 -2.33 8.28
C ARG A 44 -4.00 -1.08 7.55
N PHE A 45 -3.63 -0.94 6.28
CA PHE A 45 -4.08 0.15 5.43
C PHE A 45 -5.61 0.25 5.37
N CYS A 46 -6.30 -0.86 5.15
CA CYS A 46 -7.76 -0.91 5.12
C CYS A 46 -8.39 -0.53 6.47
N GLN A 47 -7.77 -0.89 7.59
CA GLN A 47 -8.23 -0.51 8.94
C GLN A 47 -8.05 0.98 9.22
N GLU A 48 -6.92 1.55 8.80
CA GLU A 48 -6.61 2.98 8.98
C GLU A 48 -7.39 3.86 7.99
N ASN A 49 -7.78 3.32 6.84
CA ASN A 49 -8.42 4.05 5.75
C ASN A 49 -9.76 3.42 5.32
N PRO A 50 -10.80 3.47 6.18
CA PRO A 50 -12.10 2.82 5.90
C PRO A 50 -12.87 3.42 4.71
N ASN A 51 -12.47 4.61 4.24
CA ASN A 51 -13.08 5.27 3.08
C ASN A 51 -12.44 4.84 1.74
N HIS A 52 -11.35 4.07 1.78
CA HIS A 52 -10.68 3.53 0.60
C HIS A 52 -11.27 2.16 0.23
N SER A 53 -11.04 1.72 -1.02
CA SER A 53 -11.45 0.40 -1.47
C SER A 53 -10.80 -0.68 -0.61
N LEU A 54 -11.56 -1.73 -0.29
CA LEU A 54 -11.04 -2.92 0.38
C LEU A 54 -10.53 -3.95 -0.63
N ASN A 55 -10.67 -3.71 -1.93
CA ASN A 55 -10.16 -4.61 -2.96
C ASN A 55 -8.66 -4.37 -3.14
N ARG A 56 -7.86 -5.43 -2.94
CA ARG A 56 -6.41 -5.37 -3.08
C ARG A 56 -5.97 -5.00 -4.50
N ASP A 57 -6.73 -5.40 -5.51
CA ASP A 57 -6.43 -5.15 -6.93
C ASP A 57 -6.56 -3.68 -7.33
N ASP A 58 -7.18 -2.83 -6.49
CA ASP A 58 -7.18 -1.37 -6.70
C ASP A 58 -5.84 -0.74 -6.29
N TYR A 59 -4.90 -1.53 -5.75
CA TYR A 59 -3.63 -1.06 -5.20
C TYR A 59 -2.40 -1.80 -5.73
N VAL A 60 -1.34 -1.03 -5.93
CA VAL A 60 0.02 -1.52 -6.07
C VAL A 60 0.63 -1.62 -4.67
N ILE A 61 1.09 -2.81 -4.30
CA ILE A 61 1.75 -3.08 -3.03
C ILE A 61 3.17 -3.54 -3.34
N ASP A 62 4.13 -2.65 -3.15
CA ASP A 62 5.55 -2.90 -3.34
C ASP A 62 6.18 -3.28 -2.00
N VAL A 63 6.97 -4.36 -1.99
CA VAL A 63 7.62 -4.90 -0.79
C VAL A 63 9.11 -5.01 -1.05
N SER A 64 9.93 -4.49 -0.14
CA SER A 64 11.41 -4.46 -0.24
C SER A 64 12.11 -4.73 1.09
#